data_AF-A0A2R6MHQ3-F1
#
_entry.id   AF-A0A2R6MHQ3-F1
#
_cell.length_a   1.000
_cell.length_b   1.000
_cell.length_c   1.000
_cell.angle_alpha   90.00
_cell.angle_beta   90.00
_cell.angle_gamma   90.00
#
_symmetry.space_group_name_H-M   'P 1'
#
loop_
_entity.id
_entity.type
_entity.pdbx_description
1 polymer ?
#
loop_
_entity_poly.entity_id
_entity_poly.type
_entity_poly.pdbx_seq_one_letter_code
_entity_poly.pdbx_strand_id
1 'polypeptide(L)'
;PDLAEMEEAAAEDDLEAKANEYGFDYVRLEGNVGIIGNGAGLVMTTLDLVDYYGGEPANFLDIGGGAKAERVANALDMVFADENVDSVVFNIFGGITRGDEVAQGINDAIARFDELPKPIVVRLAGTNAEEGMDILNADALGVEETLEGAVQKTVEHAGAAGGDGGEGR
;
A
#
# COMPACT_ATOMS: atom_id res chain seq x y z
N PRO A 1 -1.05 -35.32 -10.00
CA PRO A 1 -0.37 -34.03 -10.18
C PRO A 1 0.90 -34.00 -9.32
N ASP A 2 2.04 -33.76 -9.96
CA ASP A 2 3.31 -33.56 -9.24
C ASP A 2 3.26 -32.18 -8.57
N LEU A 3 3.65 -32.07 -7.31
CA LEU A 3 3.52 -30.81 -6.52
C LEU A 3 4.20 -29.63 -7.24
N ALA A 4 5.28 -29.90 -7.95
CA ALA A 4 6.02 -28.93 -8.74
C ALA A 4 5.20 -28.34 -9.91
N GLU A 5 4.34 -29.11 -10.56
CA GLU A 5 3.51 -28.62 -11.67
C GLU A 5 2.37 -27.70 -11.17
N MET A 6 1.95 -27.85 -9.90
CA MET A 6 0.97 -26.98 -9.27
C MET A 6 1.61 -25.69 -8.74
N GLU A 7 2.86 -25.75 -8.28
CA GLU A 7 3.67 -24.57 -7.94
C GLU A 7 3.99 -23.73 -9.19
N GLU A 8 4.28 -24.37 -10.32
CA GLU A 8 4.61 -23.67 -11.58
C GLU A 8 3.39 -22.96 -12.19
N ALA A 9 2.18 -23.48 -12.01
CA ALA A 9 0.93 -22.81 -12.42
C ALA A 9 0.47 -21.71 -11.44
N ALA A 10 0.86 -21.79 -10.16
CA ALA A 10 0.64 -20.72 -9.18
C ALA A 10 1.65 -19.57 -9.33
N ALA A 11 2.83 -19.85 -9.90
CA ALA A 11 3.88 -18.88 -10.19
C ALA A 11 3.57 -17.98 -11.42
N GLU A 12 2.35 -17.98 -11.96
CA GLU A 12 1.97 -17.14 -13.11
C GLU A 12 1.75 -15.65 -12.75
N ASP A 13 1.70 -15.28 -11.46
CA ASP A 13 1.70 -13.86 -11.06
C ASP A 13 3.13 -13.41 -10.67
N ASP A 14 3.79 -12.71 -11.59
CA ASP A 14 5.12 -12.11 -11.40
C ASP A 14 5.21 -11.29 -10.10
N LEU A 15 4.09 -10.74 -9.61
CA LEU A 15 4.05 -9.97 -8.36
C LEU A 15 4.09 -10.89 -7.12
N GLU A 16 3.39 -12.03 -7.12
CA GLU A 16 3.45 -12.99 -6.01
C GLU A 16 4.86 -13.58 -5.85
N ALA A 17 5.52 -13.91 -6.98
CA ALA A 17 6.91 -14.37 -6.96
C ALA A 17 7.84 -13.29 -6.37
N LYS A 18 7.69 -12.03 -6.80
CA LYS A 18 8.47 -10.90 -6.30
C LYS A 18 8.22 -10.61 -4.81
N ALA A 19 6.98 -10.74 -4.33
CA ALA A 19 6.67 -10.64 -2.90
C ALA A 19 7.40 -11.69 -2.08
N ASN A 20 7.41 -12.94 -2.55
CA ASN A 20 8.11 -14.02 -1.88
C ASN A 20 9.62 -13.74 -1.75
N GLU A 21 10.25 -13.18 -2.78
CA GLU A 21 11.67 -12.76 -2.72
C GLU A 21 11.93 -11.69 -1.64
N TYR A 22 10.97 -10.78 -1.44
CA TYR A 22 11.06 -9.74 -0.41
C TYR A 22 10.58 -10.19 0.98
N GLY A 23 10.06 -11.41 1.07
CA GLY A 23 9.44 -11.96 2.28
C GLY A 23 8.21 -11.18 2.69
N PHE A 24 7.34 -10.87 1.71
CA PHE A 24 6.02 -10.29 1.91
C PHE A 24 4.94 -11.34 1.70
N ASP A 25 3.83 -11.20 2.41
CA ASP A 25 2.61 -11.94 2.08
C ASP A 25 1.78 -11.06 1.14
N TYR A 26 1.61 -11.52 -0.11
CA TYR A 26 0.90 -10.78 -1.15
C TYR A 26 -0.15 -11.68 -1.80
N VAL A 27 -1.30 -11.10 -2.12
CA VAL A 27 -2.34 -11.72 -2.95
C VAL A 27 -2.90 -10.64 -3.86
N ARG A 28 -2.92 -10.89 -5.17
CA ARG A 28 -3.52 -9.97 -6.13
C ARG A 28 -5.05 -10.07 -6.12
N LEU A 29 -5.72 -8.93 -6.24
CA LEU A 29 -7.18 -8.79 -6.34
C LEU A 29 -7.54 -8.01 -7.62
N GLU A 30 -8.83 -7.87 -7.90
CA GLU A 30 -9.30 -7.29 -9.17
C GLU A 30 -9.54 -5.76 -9.12
N GLY A 31 -9.37 -5.13 -7.96
CA GLY A 31 -9.65 -3.71 -7.78
C GLY A 31 -8.51 -2.76 -8.15
N ASN A 32 -8.66 -1.50 -7.77
CA ASN A 32 -7.73 -0.41 -8.12
C ASN A 32 -7.16 0.38 -6.94
N VAL A 33 -7.56 0.05 -5.71
CA VAL A 33 -6.96 0.63 -4.50
C VAL A 33 -5.88 -0.29 -3.98
N GLY A 34 -4.62 0.11 -4.14
CA GLY A 34 -3.47 -0.58 -3.62
C GLY A 34 -3.38 -0.45 -2.10
N ILE A 35 -3.05 -1.54 -1.41
CA ILE A 35 -2.96 -1.56 0.05
C ILE A 35 -1.56 -1.99 0.46
N ILE A 36 -0.96 -1.29 1.41
CA ILE A 36 0.29 -1.68 2.07
C ILE A 36 0.09 -1.57 3.58
N GLY A 37 0.38 -2.63 4.33
CA GLY A 37 0.35 -2.58 5.78
C GLY A 37 1.27 -3.59 6.46
N ASN A 38 1.39 -3.50 7.79
CA ASN A 38 2.17 -4.42 8.60
C ASN A 38 1.29 -5.20 9.59
N GLY A 39 1.16 -6.49 9.32
CA GLY A 39 0.31 -7.44 10.04
C GLY A 39 -0.98 -7.73 9.27
N ALA A 40 -1.21 -9.00 8.97
CA ALA A 40 -2.35 -9.48 8.20
C ALA A 40 -3.71 -8.96 8.71
N GLY A 41 -3.91 -8.89 10.03
CA GLY A 41 -5.14 -8.35 10.59
C GLY A 41 -5.36 -6.87 10.29
N LEU A 42 -4.29 -6.08 10.23
CA LEU A 42 -4.35 -4.67 9.89
C LEU A 42 -4.67 -4.49 8.39
N VAL A 43 -4.03 -5.29 7.53
CA VAL A 43 -4.27 -5.29 6.08
C VAL A 43 -5.69 -5.73 5.75
N MET A 44 -6.19 -6.81 6.37
CA MET A 44 -7.60 -7.24 6.23
C MET A 44 -8.58 -6.17 6.70
N THR A 45 -8.29 -5.47 7.80
CA THR A 45 -9.14 -4.34 8.23
C THR A 45 -9.15 -3.21 7.21
N THR A 46 -8.02 -2.93 6.57
CA THR A 46 -7.93 -1.91 5.52
C THR A 46 -8.68 -2.33 4.26
N LEU A 47 -8.59 -3.60 3.86
CA LEU A 47 -9.39 -4.19 2.78
C LEU A 47 -10.89 -3.98 3.01
N ASP A 48 -11.37 -4.39 4.20
CA ASP A 48 -12.79 -4.26 4.57
C ASP A 48 -13.27 -2.81 4.53
N LEU A 49 -12.43 -1.86 4.96
CA LEU A 49 -12.79 -0.44 4.93
C LEU A 49 -12.77 0.14 3.52
N VAL A 50 -11.84 -0.28 2.65
CA VAL A 50 -11.82 0.14 1.24
C VAL A 50 -13.13 -0.27 0.57
N ASP A 51 -13.54 -1.54 0.72
CA ASP A 51 -14.82 -2.05 0.21
C ASP A 51 -16.02 -1.31 0.83
N TYR A 52 -16.01 -1.12 2.16
CA TYR A 52 -17.07 -0.40 2.87
C TYR A 52 -17.27 1.04 2.39
N TYR A 53 -16.20 1.74 2.03
CA TYR A 53 -16.26 3.10 1.48
C TYR A 53 -16.42 3.14 -0.05
N GLY A 54 -16.67 1.99 -0.69
CA GLY A 54 -17.02 1.89 -2.11
C GLY A 54 -15.82 1.89 -3.05
N GLY A 55 -14.60 1.67 -2.55
CA GLY A 55 -13.44 1.37 -3.37
C GLY A 55 -13.29 -0.13 -3.60
N GLU A 56 -12.47 -0.50 -4.58
CA GLU A 56 -12.19 -1.90 -4.90
C GLU A 56 -10.72 -2.19 -4.55
N PRO A 57 -10.42 -3.07 -3.58
CA PRO A 57 -9.03 -3.36 -3.27
C PRO A 57 -8.32 -4.11 -4.41
N ALA A 58 -7.13 -3.63 -4.76
CA ALA A 58 -6.29 -4.21 -5.81
C ALA A 58 -5.40 -5.35 -5.31
N ASN A 59 -5.09 -5.35 -4.01
CA ASN A 59 -4.20 -6.37 -3.44
C ASN A 59 -4.37 -6.49 -1.92
N PHE A 60 -3.95 -7.64 -1.41
CA PHE A 60 -3.46 -7.80 -0.04
C PHE A 60 -1.92 -7.67 -0.08
N LEU A 61 -1.32 -6.85 0.77
CA LEU A 61 0.13 -6.82 0.97
C LEU A 61 0.47 -6.57 2.44
N ASP A 62 0.92 -7.63 3.10
CA ASP A 62 1.52 -7.56 4.43
C ASP A 62 3.05 -7.56 4.30
N ILE A 63 3.66 -6.43 4.67
CA ILE A 63 5.11 -6.30 4.71
C ILE A 63 5.70 -6.83 6.02
N GLY A 64 4.92 -7.40 6.92
CA GLY A 64 5.38 -7.98 8.18
C GLY A 64 6.02 -6.96 9.15
N GLY A 65 6.78 -7.47 10.11
CA GLY A 65 7.39 -6.65 11.16
C GLY A 65 8.58 -5.82 10.68
N GLY A 66 8.47 -4.50 10.84
CA GLY A 66 9.55 -3.53 10.60
C GLY A 66 9.39 -2.80 9.26
N ALA A 67 9.50 -1.47 9.29
CA ALA A 67 9.33 -0.60 8.12
C ALA A 67 10.62 0.16 7.81
N LYS A 68 11.71 -0.58 7.60
CA LYS A 68 12.99 0.00 7.14
C LYS A 68 12.84 0.51 5.70
N ALA A 69 13.59 1.56 5.34
CA ALA A 69 13.52 2.22 4.03
C ALA A 69 13.53 1.27 2.82
N GLU A 70 14.41 0.27 2.81
CA GLU A 70 14.49 -0.71 1.71
C GLU A 70 13.24 -1.57 1.60
N ARG A 71 12.67 -1.99 2.73
CA ARG A 71 11.44 -2.79 2.76
C ARG A 71 10.24 -1.98 2.28
N VAL A 72 10.17 -0.71 2.68
CA VAL A 72 9.16 0.24 2.20
C VAL A 72 9.30 0.49 0.70
N ALA A 73 10.53 0.70 0.20
CA ALA A 73 10.79 0.89 -1.22
C ALA A 73 10.37 -0.32 -2.06
N ASN A 74 10.67 -1.53 -1.61
CA ASN A 74 10.25 -2.76 -2.29
C ASN A 74 8.72 -2.90 -2.33
N ALA A 75 8.03 -2.54 -1.25
CA ALA A 75 6.57 -2.57 -1.21
C ALA A 75 5.95 -1.56 -2.18
N LEU A 76 6.46 -0.34 -2.24
CA LEU A 76 6.02 0.68 -3.20
C LEU A 76 6.28 0.24 -4.64
N ASP A 77 7.48 -0.27 -4.94
CA ASP A 77 7.85 -0.77 -6.27
C ASP A 77 6.93 -1.91 -6.73
N MET A 78 6.55 -2.82 -5.84
CA MET A 78 5.57 -3.86 -6.14
C MET A 78 4.18 -3.30 -6.47
N VAL A 79 3.63 -2.44 -5.62
CA VAL A 79 2.28 -1.88 -5.82
C VAL A 79 2.22 -0.96 -7.04
N PHE A 80 3.31 -0.27 -7.35
CA PHE A 80 3.40 0.57 -8.56
C PHE A 80 3.53 -0.24 -9.84
N ALA A 81 4.11 -1.45 -9.79
CA ALA A 81 4.20 -2.34 -10.94
C ALA A 81 2.84 -2.95 -11.35
N ASP A 82 1.85 -2.99 -10.45
CA ASP A 82 0.50 -3.44 -10.80
C ASP A 82 -0.27 -2.33 -11.53
N GLU A 83 -0.50 -2.47 -12.83
CA GLU A 83 -1.21 -1.49 -13.65
C GLU A 83 -2.67 -1.26 -13.23
N ASN A 84 -3.28 -2.18 -12.46
CA ASN A 84 -4.65 -2.00 -11.96
C ASN A 84 -4.74 -0.95 -10.84
N VAL A 85 -3.64 -0.70 -10.13
CA VAL A 85 -3.64 0.22 -8.99
C VAL A 85 -3.66 1.66 -9.49
N ASP A 86 -4.63 2.45 -9.01
CA ASP A 86 -4.78 3.88 -9.28
C ASP A 86 -4.37 4.76 -8.10
N SER A 87 -4.49 4.25 -6.86
CA SER A 87 -4.09 4.95 -5.64
C SER A 87 -3.66 3.96 -4.56
N VAL A 88 -2.90 4.42 -3.57
CA VAL A 88 -2.34 3.55 -2.53
C VAL A 88 -2.67 4.05 -1.12
N VAL A 89 -3.22 3.17 -0.28
CA VAL A 89 -3.30 3.40 1.17
C VAL A 89 -2.16 2.66 1.86
N PHE A 90 -1.32 3.42 2.57
CA PHE A 90 -0.21 2.89 3.35
C PHE A 90 -0.54 2.99 4.84
N ASN A 91 -1.06 1.90 5.41
CA ASN A 91 -1.51 1.86 6.80
C ASN A 91 -0.53 1.06 7.67
N ILE A 92 0.25 1.78 8.49
CA ILE A 92 1.26 1.18 9.37
C ILE A 92 0.97 1.45 10.84
N PHE A 93 1.21 0.41 11.65
CA PHE A 93 1.28 0.50 13.10
C PHE A 93 2.72 0.33 13.59
N GLY A 94 3.30 1.41 14.10
CA GLY A 94 4.56 1.44 14.84
C GLY A 94 4.41 0.79 16.21
N GLY A 95 4.90 -0.43 16.36
CA GLY A 95 5.01 -1.11 17.65
C GLY A 95 6.42 -0.98 18.22
N ILE A 96 7.25 -2.00 17.99
CA ILE A 96 8.67 -1.99 18.37
C ILE A 96 9.44 -0.97 17.52
N THR A 97 9.14 -0.92 16.21
CA THR A 97 9.65 0.11 15.31
C THR A 97 8.86 1.38 15.54
N ARG A 98 9.55 2.48 15.82
CA ARG A 98 8.90 3.77 16.12
C ARG A 98 8.42 4.45 14.84
N GLY A 99 7.35 5.22 14.94
CA GLY A 99 6.73 5.93 13.84
C GLY A 99 7.67 6.89 13.12
N ASP A 100 8.55 7.59 13.84
CA ASP A 100 9.57 8.46 13.26
C ASP A 100 10.56 7.70 12.36
N GLU A 101 10.96 6.49 12.75
CA GLU A 101 11.81 5.63 11.92
C GLU A 101 11.08 5.13 10.67
N VAL A 102 9.80 4.80 10.80
CA VAL A 102 8.94 4.41 9.66
C VAL A 102 8.81 5.57 8.67
N ALA A 103 8.51 6.77 9.17
CA ALA A 103 8.32 7.96 8.36
C ALA A 103 9.58 8.34 7.58
N GLN A 104 10.75 8.26 8.23
CA GLN A 104 12.02 8.45 7.53
C GLN A 104 12.22 7.40 6.42
N GLY A 105 11.88 6.14 6.70
CA GLY A 105 11.95 5.07 5.72
C GLY A 105 11.03 5.30 4.51
N ILE A 106 9.83 5.83 4.73
CA ILE A 106 8.90 6.23 3.66
C ILE A 106 9.50 7.38 2.84
N ASN A 107 9.95 8.46 3.48
CA ASN A 107 10.57 9.59 2.78
C ASN A 107 11.78 9.16 1.93
N ASP A 108 12.66 8.32 2.50
CA ASP A 108 13.83 7.78 1.80
C ASP A 108 13.44 6.88 0.61
N ALA A 109 12.31 6.17 0.71
CA ALA A 109 11.80 5.34 -0.37
C ALA A 109 11.20 6.19 -1.50
N ILE A 110 10.34 7.15 -1.17
CA ILE A 110 9.70 8.01 -2.18
C ILE A 110 10.69 8.95 -2.87
N ALA A 111 11.77 9.36 -2.19
CA ALA A 111 12.83 10.18 -2.78
C ALA A 111 13.63 9.46 -3.89
N ARG A 112 13.45 8.14 -4.06
CA ARG A 112 14.04 7.37 -5.16
C ARG A 112 13.28 7.54 -6.48
N PHE A 113 12.07 8.10 -6.42
CA PHE A 113 11.24 8.36 -7.58
C PHE A 113 11.35 9.85 -7.92
N ASP A 114 11.59 10.16 -9.20
CA ASP A 114 11.56 11.55 -9.69
C ASP A 114 10.15 12.16 -9.52
N GLU A 115 9.13 11.34 -9.76
CA GLU A 115 7.72 11.62 -9.55
C GLU A 115 7.02 10.33 -9.11
N LEU A 116 6.11 10.43 -8.13
CA LEU A 116 5.33 9.28 -7.70
C LEU A 116 4.29 8.95 -8.79
N PRO A 117 4.28 7.71 -9.33
CA PRO A 117 3.40 7.36 -10.43
C PRO A 117 1.92 7.33 -10.01
N LYS A 118 1.65 7.18 -8.70
CA LYS A 118 0.31 7.03 -8.13
C LYS A 118 0.22 7.78 -6.80
N PRO A 119 -0.91 8.43 -6.49
CA PRO A 119 -1.11 9.07 -5.20
C PRO A 119 -1.06 8.05 -4.06
N ILE A 120 -0.36 8.43 -2.99
CA ILE A 120 -0.27 7.63 -1.75
C ILE A 120 -0.89 8.43 -0.60
N VAL A 121 -1.72 7.77 0.20
CA VAL A 121 -2.18 8.28 1.50
C VAL A 121 -1.63 7.40 2.61
N VAL A 122 -0.89 8.01 3.53
CA VAL A 122 -0.26 7.34 4.65
C VAL A 122 -1.09 7.55 5.91
N ARG A 123 -1.27 6.46 6.66
CA ARG A 123 -1.69 6.52 8.05
C ARG A 123 -0.68 5.80 8.91
N LEU A 124 -0.21 6.50 9.94
CA LEU A 124 0.76 5.99 10.90
C LEU A 124 0.15 6.01 12.29
N ALA A 125 0.22 4.89 13.01
CA ALA A 125 -0.22 4.80 14.40
C ALA A 125 0.77 4.06 15.28
N GLY A 126 0.57 4.13 16.60
CA GLY A 126 1.42 3.47 17.58
C GLY A 126 2.50 4.40 18.14
N THR A 127 3.66 3.85 18.50
CA THR A 127 4.74 4.58 19.17
C THR A 127 5.29 5.69 18.27
N ASN A 128 5.31 6.93 18.77
CA ASN A 128 5.76 8.14 18.05
C ASN A 128 5.06 8.37 16.70
N ALA A 129 3.79 7.99 16.59
CA ALA A 129 3.01 8.20 15.38
C ALA A 129 2.85 9.69 15.02
N GLU A 130 2.56 10.55 16.00
CA GLU A 130 2.40 11.99 15.80
C GLU A 130 3.68 12.63 15.22
N GLU A 131 4.83 12.38 15.87
CA GLU A 131 6.14 12.81 15.39
C GLU A 131 6.47 12.23 14.00
N GLY A 132 6.12 10.96 13.76
CA GLY A 132 6.30 10.35 12.44
C GLY A 132 5.44 11.00 11.35
N MET A 133 4.20 11.37 11.65
CA MET A 133 3.34 12.08 10.69
C MET A 133 3.90 13.46 10.36
N ASP A 134 4.48 14.18 11.32
CA ASP A 134 5.15 15.46 11.09
C ASP A 134 6.42 15.35 10.21
N ILE A 135 7.06 14.18 10.19
CA ILE A 135 8.26 13.90 9.40
C ILE A 135 7.91 13.62 7.93
N LEU A 136 6.73 13.05 7.64
CA LEU A 136 6.33 12.66 6.29
C LEU A 136 6.31 13.86 5.34
N ASN A 137 6.79 13.66 4.10
CA ASN A 137 6.75 14.70 3.07
C ASN A 137 5.31 14.95 2.58
N ALA A 138 4.61 15.86 3.25
CA ALA A 138 3.22 16.21 2.97
C ALA A 138 3.01 16.89 1.60
N ASP A 139 4.08 17.34 0.92
CA ASP A 139 3.98 17.86 -0.45
C ASP A 139 3.83 16.71 -1.47
N ALA A 140 4.32 15.51 -1.13
CA ALA A 140 4.30 14.32 -1.99
C ALA A 140 3.23 13.30 -1.58
N LEU A 141 2.80 13.32 -0.31
CA LEU A 141 1.95 12.30 0.30
C LEU A 141 0.70 12.92 0.92
N GLY A 142 -0.43 12.24 0.80
CA GLY A 142 -1.55 12.43 1.73
C GLY A 142 -1.18 11.85 3.09
N VAL A 143 -1.48 12.55 4.18
CA VAL A 143 -1.31 12.03 5.55
C VAL A 143 -2.63 12.21 6.29
N GLU A 144 -3.10 11.16 6.95
CA GLU A 144 -4.34 11.16 7.70
C GLU A 144 -4.15 10.48 9.06
N GLU A 145 -4.75 11.03 10.11
CA GLU A 145 -4.62 10.51 11.48
C GLU A 145 -5.42 9.22 11.69
N THR A 146 -6.59 9.12 11.03
CA THR A 146 -7.52 8.01 11.17
C THR A 146 -7.41 7.06 9.98
N LEU A 147 -7.69 5.78 10.23
CA LEU A 147 -7.69 4.79 9.15
C LEU A 147 -8.83 5.08 8.16
N GLU A 148 -9.99 5.48 8.69
CA GLU A 148 -11.15 5.85 7.90
C GLU A 148 -10.84 7.04 6.97
N GLY A 149 -10.19 8.08 7.48
CA GLY A 149 -9.79 9.24 6.68
C GLY A 149 -8.80 8.85 5.58
N ALA A 150 -7.79 8.04 5.91
CA ALA A 150 -6.80 7.56 4.96
C ALA A 150 -7.43 6.74 3.83
N VAL A 151 -8.33 5.83 4.18
CA VAL A 151 -9.04 4.98 3.22
C VAL A 151 -9.97 5.82 2.34
N GLN A 152 -10.82 6.67 2.92
CA GLN A 152 -11.75 7.50 2.15
C GLN A 152 -11.02 8.35 1.11
N LYS A 153 -9.96 9.03 1.51
CA LYS A 153 -9.13 9.85 0.62
C LYS A 153 -8.47 9.03 -0.49
N THR A 154 -8.00 7.82 -0.16
CA THR A 154 -7.43 6.91 -1.15
C THR A 154 -8.47 6.46 -2.17
N VAL A 155 -9.67 6.10 -1.72
CA VAL A 155 -10.80 5.73 -2.59
C VAL A 155 -11.21 6.91 -3.48
N GLU A 156 -11.26 8.12 -2.95
CA GLU A 156 -11.51 9.33 -3.73
C GLU A 156 -10.47 9.53 -4.84
N HIS A 157 -9.18 9.32 -4.54
CA HIS A 157 -8.11 9.38 -5.54
C HIS A 157 -8.26 8.33 -6.65
N ALA A 158 -8.62 7.08 -6.29
CA ALA A 158 -8.86 6.02 -7.29
C ALA A 158 -10.09 6.33 -8.16
N GLY A 159 -11.19 6.81 -7.56
CA GLY A 159 -12.40 7.17 -8.29
C GLY A 159 -12.20 8.36 -9.26
N ALA A 160 -11.32 9.31 -8.92
CA ALA A 160 -10.97 10.42 -9.80
C ALA A 160 -10.17 9.97 -11.04
N ALA A 161 -9.34 8.93 -10.92
CA ALA A 161 -8.57 8.39 -12.04
C ALA A 161 -9.47 7.71 -13.10
N GLY A 162 -10.56 7.06 -12.67
CA GLY A 162 -11.56 6.45 -13.55
C GLY A 162 -12.57 7.41 -14.20
N GLY A 163 -12.53 8.71 -13.84
CA GLY A 163 -13.54 9.71 -14.22
C GLY A 163 -13.40 10.34 -15.62
N ASP A 164 -12.29 10.14 -16.32
CA ASP A 164 -12.02 10.81 -17.62
C ASP A 164 -12.65 10.10 -18.84
N GLY A 165 -13.57 9.15 -18.63
CA GLY A 165 -14.22 8.37 -19.70
C GLY A 165 -15.70 8.68 -19.97
N GLY A 166 -16.29 9.67 -19.29
CA GLY A 166 -17.75 9.72 -19.08
C GLY A 166 -18.53 10.93 -19.60
N GLU A 167 -18.01 11.77 -20.50
CA GLU A 167 -18.85 12.73 -21.22
C GLU A 167 -19.29 12.16 -22.57
N GLY A 168 -20.49 11.57 -22.64
CA GLY A 168 -21.07 11.19 -23.91
C GLY A 168 -22.29 10.29 -23.93
N ARG A 169 -23.40 10.68 -23.28
CA ARG A 169 -24.81 10.66 -23.78
C ARG A 169 -25.85 10.52 -22.68
#